data_AF-A0A450ZGS7-F1
#
_entry.id   AF-A0A450ZGS7-F1
#
_cell.length_a   1.000
_cell.length_b   1.000
_cell.length_c   1.000
_cell.angle_alpha   90.00
_cell.angle_beta   90.00
_cell.angle_gamma   90.00
#
_symmetry.space_group_name_H-M   'P 1'
#
loop_
_entity.id
_entity.type
_entity.pdbx_description
1 polymer ?
#
loop_
_entity_poly.entity_id
_entity_poly.type
_entity_poly.pdbx_seq_one_letter_code
_entity_poly.pdbx_strand_id
1 'polypeptide(L)'
;FGRALESLEIEAIHAHTPQAKGRVERANQTLQDRLVKELRLRGIDSMEAGNVFLPEFKIDYNQRFALAPTSDEDAHRPVVHTAQELALVLCEHSVRTLSKNLTLQYRNTLYQLEHHGPGYHPRGAKVTVCELLNGQVVLLYRKRQLPYTIYRKAEGPRRVEDEKTLNNRVDAALLRQSTKPPPRPSPNHPWRQDRHNVLTCPNSRFVGYV
;
A
#
# COMPACT_ATOMS: atom_id res chain seq x y z
N PHE A 1 12.00 5.32 -11.34
CA PHE A 1 11.70 5.79 -12.71
C PHE A 1 12.96 6.06 -13.51
N GLY A 2 13.81 7.02 -13.14
CA GLY A 2 15.05 7.36 -13.89
C GLY A 2 15.93 6.16 -14.26
N ARG A 3 16.18 5.24 -13.31
CA ARG A 3 16.95 4.00 -13.56
C ARG A 3 16.43 3.19 -14.77
N ALA A 4 15.11 3.03 -14.88
CA ALA A 4 14.52 2.24 -15.96
C ALA A 4 14.72 2.93 -17.31
N LEU A 5 14.57 4.25 -17.36
CA LEU A 5 14.82 5.04 -18.56
C LEU A 5 16.30 4.97 -18.98
N GLU A 6 17.23 5.14 -18.04
CA GLU A 6 18.66 5.00 -18.30
C GLU A 6 19.01 3.59 -18.82
N SER A 7 18.42 2.55 -18.24
CA SER A 7 18.64 1.16 -18.68
C SER A 7 18.10 0.88 -20.08
N LEU A 8 17.09 1.64 -20.53
CA LEU A 8 16.51 1.54 -21.87
C LEU A 8 17.10 2.56 -22.84
N GLU A 9 18.10 3.34 -22.42
CA GLU A 9 18.68 4.45 -23.18
C GLU A 9 17.63 5.49 -23.63
N ILE A 10 16.61 5.71 -22.79
CA ILE A 10 15.55 6.68 -23.03
C ILE A 10 15.90 7.96 -22.26
N GLU A 11 16.03 9.07 -22.98
CA GLU A 11 16.22 10.37 -22.36
C GLU A 11 14.90 10.88 -21.75
N ALA A 12 14.94 11.29 -20.48
CA ALA A 12 13.81 11.87 -19.79
C ALA A 12 13.66 13.35 -20.14
N ILE A 13 12.84 13.66 -21.15
CA ILE A 13 12.50 15.05 -21.48
C ILE A 13 11.39 15.53 -20.54
N HIS A 14 11.73 16.45 -19.63
CA HIS A 14 10.76 17.03 -18.72
C HIS A 14 10.02 18.19 -19.39
N ALA A 15 8.70 18.24 -19.25
CA ALA A 15 7.91 19.35 -19.80
C ALA A 15 8.15 20.61 -18.96
N HIS A 16 9.02 21.51 -19.46
CA HIS A 16 9.30 22.79 -18.81
C HIS A 16 8.26 23.87 -19.13
N THR A 17 7.35 23.63 -20.08
CA THR A 17 6.33 24.60 -20.50
C THR A 17 4.91 24.17 -20.12
N PRO A 18 4.05 25.11 -19.67
CA PRO A 18 2.63 24.85 -19.40
C PRO A 18 1.87 24.29 -20.61
N GLN A 19 2.26 24.67 -21.84
CA GLN A 19 1.58 24.27 -23.07
C GLN A 19 1.79 22.78 -23.38
N ALA A 20 2.99 22.25 -23.16
CA ALA A 20 3.28 20.82 -23.31
C ALA A 20 2.53 20.00 -22.24
N LYS A 21 2.54 20.49 -20.99
CA LYS A 21 1.83 19.86 -19.87
C LYS A 21 0.31 19.89 -20.04
N GLY A 22 -0.24 21.02 -20.50
CA GLY A 22 -1.68 21.27 -20.62
C GLY A 22 -2.38 20.46 -21.71
N ARG A 23 -1.65 19.90 -22.70
CA ARG A 23 -2.22 18.93 -23.65
C ARG A 23 -2.43 17.56 -22.97
N VAL A 24 -1.43 17.08 -22.25
CA VAL A 24 -1.48 15.82 -21.50
C VAL A 24 -2.54 15.89 -20.41
N GLU A 25 -2.60 16.99 -19.67
CA GLU A 25 -3.60 17.19 -18.60
C GLU A 25 -5.04 17.17 -19.15
N ARG A 26 -5.31 17.80 -20.31
CA ARG A 26 -6.64 17.76 -20.94
C ARG A 26 -7.05 16.36 -21.39
N ALA A 27 -6.14 15.61 -21.99
CA ALA A 27 -6.41 14.22 -22.36
C ALA A 27 -6.70 13.37 -21.11
N ASN A 28 -5.88 13.51 -20.07
CA ASN A 28 -6.05 12.79 -18.81
C ASN A 28 -7.37 13.13 -18.11
N GLN A 29 -7.77 14.41 -18.06
CA GLN A 29 -9.06 14.82 -17.52
C GLN A 29 -10.22 14.17 -18.30
N THR A 30 -10.14 14.18 -19.62
CA THR A 30 -11.16 13.59 -20.48
C THR A 30 -11.29 12.08 -20.25
N LEU A 31 -10.16 11.38 -20.13
CA LEU A 31 -10.13 9.96 -19.84
C LEU A 31 -10.67 9.66 -18.43
N GLN A 32 -10.24 10.40 -17.41
CA GLN A 32 -10.70 10.20 -16.03
C GLN A 32 -12.19 10.49 -15.83
N ASP A 33 -12.77 11.42 -16.59
CA ASP A 33 -14.21 11.67 -16.56
C ASP A 33 -15.00 10.60 -17.33
N ARG A 34 -14.65 10.35 -18.60
CA ARG A 34 -15.43 9.47 -19.48
C ARG A 34 -15.27 8.00 -19.16
N LEU A 35 -14.04 7.51 -18.93
CA LEU A 35 -13.81 6.10 -18.64
C LEU A 35 -14.60 5.67 -17.39
N VAL A 36 -14.62 6.51 -16.35
CA VAL A 36 -15.37 6.23 -15.12
C VAL A 36 -16.88 6.17 -15.39
N LYS A 37 -17.42 7.03 -16.25
CA LYS A 37 -18.84 7.01 -16.63
C LYS A 37 -19.19 5.76 -17.44
N GLU A 38 -18.37 5.39 -18.42
CA GLU A 38 -18.58 4.20 -19.25
C GLU A 38 -18.51 2.91 -18.45
N LEU A 39 -17.57 2.82 -17.49
CA LEU A 39 -17.49 1.70 -16.54
C LEU A 39 -18.78 1.61 -15.70
N ARG A 40 -19.28 2.73 -15.19
CA ARG A 40 -20.54 2.78 -14.41
C ARG A 40 -21.77 2.39 -15.24
N LEU A 41 -21.87 2.88 -16.49
CA LEU A 41 -22.99 2.54 -17.38
C LEU A 41 -23.04 1.05 -17.70
N ARG A 42 -21.87 0.39 -17.78
CA ARG A 42 -21.76 -1.06 -17.98
C ARG A 42 -21.82 -1.88 -16.68
N GLY A 43 -21.98 -1.23 -15.52
CA GLY A 43 -22.02 -1.91 -14.23
C GLY A 43 -20.70 -2.60 -13.85
N ILE A 44 -19.56 -2.13 -14.37
CA ILE A 44 -18.26 -2.72 -14.09
C ILE A 44 -17.73 -2.18 -12.76
N ASP A 45 -17.48 -3.09 -11.81
CA ASP A 45 -17.01 -2.77 -10.45
C ASP A 45 -15.73 -3.52 -10.03
N SER A 46 -15.18 -4.37 -10.91
CA SER A 46 -13.94 -5.12 -10.68
C SER A 46 -12.81 -4.72 -11.62
N MET A 47 -11.58 -4.90 -11.16
CA MET A 47 -10.37 -4.59 -11.94
C MET A 47 -10.25 -5.50 -13.15
N GLU A 48 -10.62 -6.78 -13.00
CA GLU A 48 -10.59 -7.79 -14.04
C GLU A 48 -11.54 -7.43 -15.18
N ALA A 49 -12.81 -7.13 -14.86
CA ALA A 49 -13.79 -6.71 -15.86
C ALA A 49 -13.41 -5.37 -16.52
N GLY A 50 -12.84 -4.44 -15.74
CA GLY A 50 -12.29 -3.19 -16.28
C GLY A 50 -11.19 -3.44 -17.31
N ASN A 51 -10.23 -4.32 -17.02
CA ASN A 51 -9.15 -4.66 -17.94
C ASN A 51 -9.64 -5.31 -19.23
N VAL A 52 -10.72 -6.10 -19.17
CA VAL A 52 -11.37 -6.67 -20.36
C VAL A 52 -12.05 -5.59 -21.21
N PHE A 53 -12.61 -4.56 -20.59
CA PHE A 53 -13.30 -3.47 -21.28
C PHE A 53 -12.35 -2.42 -21.91
N LEU A 54 -11.15 -2.22 -21.35
CA LEU A 54 -10.21 -1.19 -21.81
C LEU A 54 -9.90 -1.21 -23.33
N PRO A 55 -9.70 -2.37 -24.00
CA PRO A 55 -9.49 -2.41 -25.45
C PRO A 55 -10.67 -1.85 -26.24
N GLU A 56 -11.91 -2.19 -25.86
CA GLU A 56 -13.13 -1.68 -26.50
C GLU A 56 -13.20 -0.16 -26.34
N PHE A 57 -13.03 0.33 -25.11
CA PHE A 57 -13.02 1.76 -24.82
C PHE A 57 -11.96 2.53 -25.62
N LYS A 58 -10.75 1.98 -25.72
CA LYS A 58 -9.66 2.60 -26.49
C LYS A 58 -10.03 2.75 -27.97
N ILE A 59 -10.69 1.75 -28.56
CA ILE A 59 -11.11 1.78 -29.96
C ILE A 59 -12.15 2.89 -30.17
N ASP A 60 -13.22 2.91 -29.37
CA ASP A 60 -14.27 3.94 -29.47
C ASP A 60 -13.71 5.36 -29.19
N TYR A 61 -12.85 5.49 -28.17
CA TYR A 61 -12.21 6.75 -27.84
C TYR A 61 -11.35 7.27 -29.00
N ASN A 62 -10.52 6.41 -29.59
CA ASN A 62 -9.64 6.80 -30.69
C ASN A 62 -10.44 7.15 -31.96
N GLN A 63 -11.57 6.50 -32.23
CA GLN A 63 -12.44 6.88 -33.35
C GLN A 63 -12.95 8.32 -33.24
N ARG A 64 -13.18 8.81 -32.02
CA ARG A 64 -13.75 10.14 -31.77
C ARG A 64 -12.70 11.24 -31.60
N PHE A 65 -11.54 10.90 -31.04
CA PHE A 65 -10.57 11.89 -30.57
C PHE A 65 -9.15 11.73 -31.11
N ALA A 66 -8.83 10.63 -31.81
CA ALA A 66 -7.51 10.50 -32.41
C ALA A 66 -7.36 11.49 -33.58
N LEU A 67 -6.19 12.11 -33.67
CA LEU A 67 -5.76 12.85 -34.85
C LEU A 67 -4.85 11.94 -35.67
N ALA A 68 -5.02 11.97 -36.99
CA ALA A 68 -4.06 11.35 -37.89
C ALA A 68 -2.67 12.00 -37.69
N PRO A 69 -1.59 11.20 -37.71
CA PRO A 69 -0.25 11.74 -37.65
C PRO A 69 0.03 12.57 -38.92
N THR A 70 0.93 13.55 -38.80
CA THR A 70 1.35 14.37 -39.95
C THR A 70 2.16 13.58 -40.98
N SER A 71 2.82 12.50 -40.55
CA SER A 71 3.61 11.59 -41.37
C SER A 71 3.27 10.15 -40.97
N ASP A 72 3.22 9.25 -41.95
CA ASP A 72 2.98 7.82 -41.74
C ASP A 72 4.28 7.04 -41.42
N GLU A 73 5.43 7.72 -41.38
CA GLU A 73 6.70 7.10 -41.04
C GLU A 73 6.75 6.67 -39.56
N ASP A 74 7.05 5.38 -39.34
CA ASP A 74 7.27 4.85 -38.00
C ASP A 74 8.65 5.26 -37.47
N ALA A 75 8.67 6.26 -36.59
CA ALA A 75 9.88 6.73 -35.91
C ALA A 75 10.19 5.97 -34.61
N HIS A 76 9.46 4.89 -34.29
CA HIS A 76 9.68 4.13 -33.06
C HIS A 76 10.93 3.25 -33.14
N ARG A 77 11.70 3.22 -32.04
CA ARG A 77 12.85 2.31 -31.90
C ARG A 77 12.35 0.87 -31.66
N PRO A 78 12.83 -0.14 -32.41
CA PRO A 78 12.47 -1.53 -32.14
C PRO A 78 13.01 -1.96 -30.77
N VAL A 79 12.24 -2.81 -30.09
CA VAL A 79 12.61 -3.33 -28.78
C VAL A 79 13.64 -4.45 -28.96
N VAL A 80 14.88 -4.19 -28.58
CA VAL A 80 16.00 -5.16 -28.67
C VAL A 80 16.10 -6.11 -27.47
N HIS A 81 15.40 -5.79 -26.37
CA HIS A 81 15.48 -6.52 -25.11
C HIS A 81 14.51 -7.70 -25.09
N THR A 82 14.90 -8.79 -24.44
CA THR A 82 14.01 -9.92 -24.18
C THR A 82 12.92 -9.55 -23.16
N ALA A 83 11.82 -10.30 -23.15
CA ALA A 83 10.72 -10.08 -22.19
C ALA A 83 11.21 -10.17 -20.72
N GLN A 84 12.15 -11.08 -20.44
CA GLN A 84 12.73 -11.24 -19.11
C GLN A 84 13.60 -10.05 -18.71
N GLU A 85 14.41 -9.52 -19.63
CA GLU A 85 15.22 -8.33 -19.39
C GLU A 85 14.34 -7.10 -19.15
N LEU A 86 13.31 -6.90 -19.96
CA LEU A 86 12.35 -5.82 -19.77
C LEU A 86 11.65 -5.92 -18.42
N ALA A 87 11.23 -7.12 -18.02
CA ALA A 87 10.62 -7.34 -16.71
C ALA A 87 11.58 -6.95 -15.58
N LEU A 88 12.87 -7.27 -15.68
CA LEU A 88 13.89 -6.87 -14.71
C LEU A 88 14.20 -5.37 -14.73
N VAL A 89 14.12 -4.72 -15.90
CA VAL A 89 14.35 -3.28 -16.05
C VAL A 89 13.18 -2.46 -15.54
N LEU A 90 11.95 -2.95 -15.69
CA LEU A 90 10.72 -2.23 -15.31
C LEU A 90 10.23 -2.55 -13.89
N CYS A 91 10.80 -3.57 -13.23
CA CYS A 91 10.39 -3.95 -11.89
C CYS A 91 10.88 -2.98 -10.79
N GLU A 92 10.26 -3.10 -9.61
CA GLU A 92 10.67 -2.36 -8.43
C GLU A 92 12.03 -2.89 -7.94
N HIS A 93 13.03 -2.02 -7.75
CA HIS A 93 14.30 -2.43 -7.15
C HIS A 93 14.44 -1.84 -5.76
N SER A 94 14.87 -2.69 -4.84
CA SER A 94 15.21 -2.34 -3.46
C SER A 94 16.62 -2.82 -3.15
N VAL A 95 17.51 -1.90 -2.77
CA VAL A 95 18.87 -2.28 -2.35
C VAL A 95 18.82 -2.78 -0.91
N ARG A 96 19.39 -3.97 -0.67
CA ARG A 96 19.51 -4.59 0.65
C ARG A 96 20.94 -5.05 0.89
N THR A 97 21.37 -5.02 2.16
CA THR A 97 22.69 -5.51 2.55
C THR A 97 22.57 -6.94 3.02
N LEU A 98 23.46 -7.81 2.53
CA LEU A 98 23.53 -9.20 2.98
C LEU A 98 24.11 -9.27 4.40
N SER A 99 23.47 -10.09 5.24
CA SER A 99 23.98 -10.42 6.57
C SER A 99 25.25 -11.29 6.50
N LYS A 100 25.91 -11.49 7.65
CA LYS A 100 27.03 -12.43 7.77
C LYS A 100 26.64 -13.87 7.39
N ASN A 101 25.37 -14.21 7.56
CA ASN A 101 24.81 -15.52 7.25
C ASN A 101 24.24 -15.61 5.82
N LEU A 102 24.55 -14.62 4.96
CA LEU A 102 24.04 -14.53 3.58
C LEU A 102 22.50 -14.51 3.50
N THR A 103 21.88 -13.88 4.49
CA THR A 103 20.45 -13.65 4.52
C THR A 103 20.12 -12.19 4.30
N LEU A 104 18.98 -11.93 3.69
CA LEU A 104 18.39 -10.60 3.56
C LEU A 104 16.89 -10.67 3.81
N GLN A 105 16.31 -9.58 4.32
CA GLN A 105 14.88 -9.49 4.56
C GLN A 105 14.24 -8.51 3.57
N TYR A 106 13.15 -8.93 2.95
CA TYR A 106 12.35 -8.11 2.05
C TYR A 106 10.87 -8.46 2.16
N ARG A 107 9.99 -7.47 2.30
CA ARG A 107 8.52 -7.63 2.49
C ARG A 107 8.16 -8.78 3.46
N ASN A 108 8.72 -8.74 4.67
CA ASN A 108 8.56 -9.75 5.74
C ASN A 108 9.00 -11.17 5.39
N THR A 109 9.71 -11.35 4.29
CA THR A 109 10.25 -12.64 3.87
C THR A 109 11.77 -12.60 4.01
N LEU A 110 12.33 -13.61 4.66
CA LEU A 110 13.76 -13.79 4.83
C LEU A 110 14.28 -14.73 3.75
N TYR A 111 15.11 -14.17 2.87
CA TYR A 111 15.73 -14.86 1.76
C TYR A 111 17.16 -15.24 2.15
N GLN A 112 17.53 -16.48 1.91
CA GLN A 112 18.87 -17.01 2.13
C GLN A 112 19.50 -17.34 0.78
N LEU A 113 20.67 -16.81 0.50
CA LEU A 113 21.37 -17.14 -0.75
C LEU A 113 21.86 -18.57 -0.73
N GLU A 114 21.67 -19.27 -1.85
CA GLU A 114 22.33 -20.56 -2.09
C GLU A 114 23.75 -20.30 -2.56
N HIS A 115 24.72 -20.98 -1.95
CA HIS A 115 26.12 -20.84 -2.32
C HIS A 115 26.72 -22.21 -2.61
N HIS A 116 27.26 -22.37 -3.82
CA HIS A 116 28.00 -23.55 -4.25
C HIS A 116 29.41 -23.10 -4.66
N GLY A 117 30.39 -23.20 -3.75
CA GLY A 117 31.80 -22.98 -4.08
C GLY A 117 32.69 -22.53 -2.92
N PRO A 118 34.03 -22.68 -3.04
CA PRO A 118 34.98 -22.20 -2.06
C PRO A 118 35.40 -20.76 -2.43
N GLY A 119 34.67 -19.76 -1.95
CA GLY A 119 35.02 -18.37 -2.22
C GLY A 119 34.39 -17.42 -1.22
N TYR A 120 35.20 -16.50 -0.68
CA TYR A 120 34.79 -15.47 0.27
C TYR A 120 33.49 -14.79 -0.18
N HIS A 121 32.47 -15.01 0.62
CA HIS A 121 31.09 -14.75 0.29
C HIS A 121 30.81 -13.24 0.19
N PRO A 122 29.75 -12.81 -0.50
CA PRO A 122 29.30 -11.41 -0.52
C PRO A 122 28.67 -10.97 0.82
N ARG A 123 29.29 -11.31 1.95
CA ARG A 123 28.89 -10.85 3.29
C ARG A 123 29.01 -9.33 3.35
N GLY A 124 27.96 -8.66 3.80
CA GLY A 124 27.93 -7.19 3.83
C GLY A 124 27.82 -6.54 2.45
N ALA A 125 27.71 -7.31 1.37
CA ALA A 125 27.56 -6.75 0.05
C ALA A 125 26.14 -6.21 -0.17
N LYS A 126 26.02 -5.18 -1.00
CA LYS A 126 24.74 -4.65 -1.45
C LYS A 126 24.22 -5.52 -2.59
N VAL A 127 23.02 -6.08 -2.39
CA VAL A 127 22.27 -6.86 -3.35
C VAL A 127 21.03 -6.08 -3.74
N THR A 128 20.69 -6.10 -5.02
CA THR A 128 19.46 -5.50 -5.52
C THR A 128 18.37 -6.56 -5.51
N VAL A 129 17.31 -6.31 -4.74
CA VAL A 129 16.09 -7.11 -4.75
C VAL A 129 15.16 -6.53 -5.81
N CYS A 130 14.83 -7.34 -6.81
CA CYS A 130 13.96 -6.99 -7.93
C CYS A 130 12.61 -7.69 -7.74
N GLU A 131 11.52 -6.95 -7.54
CA GLU A 131 10.18 -7.52 -7.44
C GLU A 131 9.38 -7.25 -8.71
N LEU A 132 9.14 -8.31 -9.47
CA LEU A 132 8.39 -8.29 -10.70
C LEU A 132 6.90 -7.98 -10.44
N LEU A 133 6.20 -7.54 -11.48
CA LEU A 133 4.76 -7.20 -11.41
C LEU A 133 3.87 -8.39 -10.99
N ASN A 134 4.31 -9.62 -11.23
CA ASN A 134 3.65 -10.84 -10.78
C ASN A 134 3.95 -11.21 -9.31
N GLY A 135 4.74 -10.39 -8.60
CA GLY A 135 5.18 -10.63 -7.22
C GLY A 135 6.39 -11.56 -7.08
N GLN A 136 6.96 -12.05 -8.19
CA GLN A 136 8.17 -12.86 -8.15
C GLN A 136 9.37 -11.98 -7.76
N VAL A 137 10.23 -12.50 -6.88
CA VAL A 137 11.44 -11.82 -6.44
C VAL A 137 12.66 -12.41 -7.14
N VAL A 138 13.54 -11.54 -7.64
CA VAL A 138 14.83 -11.90 -8.21
C VAL A 138 15.92 -11.13 -7.46
N LEU A 139 16.99 -11.81 -7.07
CA LEU A 139 18.12 -11.19 -6.38
C LEU A 139 19.27 -10.98 -7.37
N LEU A 140 19.72 -9.73 -7.49
CA LEU A 140 20.82 -9.35 -8.39
C LEU A 140 22.03 -8.86 -7.59
N TYR A 141 23.19 -9.45 -7.86
CA TYR A 141 24.47 -8.98 -7.38
C TYR A 141 25.42 -8.77 -8.56
N ARG A 142 25.93 -7.54 -8.73
CA ARG A 142 26.80 -7.16 -9.86
C ARG A 142 26.22 -7.58 -11.23
N LYS A 143 24.92 -7.35 -11.43
CA LYS A 143 24.13 -7.75 -12.63
C LYS A 143 23.99 -9.27 -12.85
N ARG A 144 24.37 -10.12 -11.89
CA ARG A 144 24.15 -11.57 -11.95
C ARG A 144 23.00 -11.96 -11.02
N GLN A 145 22.14 -12.86 -11.51
CA GLN A 145 21.10 -13.46 -10.69
C GLN A 145 21.73 -14.41 -9.66
N LEU A 146 21.27 -14.32 -8.42
CA LEU A 146 21.70 -15.20 -7.35
C LEU A 146 20.58 -16.19 -7.02
N PRO A 147 20.88 -17.50 -6.95
CA PRO A 147 19.93 -18.48 -6.45
C PRO A 147 19.69 -18.25 -4.95
N TYR A 148 18.47 -18.50 -4.51
CA TYR A 148 18.07 -18.27 -3.14
C TYR A 148 16.96 -19.23 -2.71
N THR A 149 16.90 -19.44 -1.40
CA THR A 149 15.81 -20.15 -0.73
C THR A 149 15.05 -19.20 0.19
N ILE A 150 13.76 -19.45 0.35
CA ILE A 150 12.92 -18.73 1.30
C ILE A 150 13.05 -19.46 2.65
N TYR A 151 13.77 -18.86 3.59
CA TYR A 151 14.01 -19.47 4.89
C TYR A 151 12.82 -19.27 5.84
N ARG A 152 12.28 -18.05 5.90
CA ARG A 152 11.13 -17.74 6.77
C ARG A 152 10.28 -16.63 6.18
N LYS A 153 8.98 -16.91 6.02
CA LYS A 153 7.97 -15.88 5.82
C LYS A 153 7.44 -15.50 7.21
N ALA A 154 7.84 -14.34 7.71
CA ALA A 154 7.26 -13.83 8.95
C ALA A 154 5.81 -13.43 8.66
N GLU A 155 4.89 -13.75 9.57
CA GLU A 155 3.56 -13.14 9.57
C GLU A 155 3.77 -11.62 9.61
N GLY A 156 3.23 -10.92 8.62
CA GLY A 156 3.38 -9.47 8.57
C GLY A 156 2.80 -8.84 9.83
N PRO A 157 3.30 -7.66 10.24
CA PRO A 157 2.62 -6.90 11.28
C PRO A 157 1.16 -6.75 10.85
N ARG A 158 0.22 -6.97 11.78
CA ARG A 158 -1.22 -6.78 11.50
C ARG A 158 -1.38 -5.43 10.84
N ARG A 159 -2.05 -5.40 9.67
CA ARG A 159 -2.32 -4.17 8.94
C ARG A 159 -2.86 -3.15 9.93
N VAL A 160 -2.19 -2.01 10.04
CA VAL A 160 -2.69 -0.88 10.84
C VAL A 160 -4.09 -0.57 10.27
N GLU A 161 -5.12 -0.65 11.11
CA GLU A 161 -6.50 -0.52 10.64
C GLU A 161 -6.69 0.87 10.01
N ASP A 162 -7.23 0.92 8.78
CA ASP A 162 -7.55 2.18 8.11
C ASP A 162 -8.68 2.90 8.88
N GLU A 163 -8.74 4.24 8.87
CA GLU A 163 -9.72 5.05 9.64
C GLU A 163 -11.17 4.58 9.49
N LYS A 164 -11.56 4.16 8.27
CA LYS A 164 -12.92 3.65 7.99
C LYS A 164 -13.22 2.35 8.76
N THR A 165 -12.23 1.48 8.89
CA THR A 165 -12.32 0.23 9.65
C THR A 165 -12.41 0.49 11.14
N LEU A 166 -11.68 1.51 11.62
CA LEU A 166 -11.72 1.93 13.01
C LEU A 166 -13.09 2.49 13.38
N ASN A 167 -13.67 3.36 12.55
CA ASN A 167 -15.00 3.94 12.76
C ASN A 167 -16.07 2.84 12.88
N ASN A 168 -16.07 1.87 11.96
CA ASN A 168 -17.01 0.74 12.00
C ASN A 168 -16.90 -0.09 13.30
N ARG A 169 -15.69 -0.27 13.84
CA ARG A 169 -15.48 -0.98 15.11
C ARG A 169 -15.96 -0.17 16.31
N VAL A 170 -15.73 1.15 16.29
CA VAL A 170 -16.22 2.06 17.33
C VAL A 170 -17.75 2.09 17.35
N ASP A 171 -18.38 2.20 16.18
CA ASP A 171 -19.83 2.18 16.04
C ASP A 171 -20.42 0.85 16.54
N ALA A 172 -19.81 -0.27 16.17
CA ALA A 172 -20.19 -1.60 16.67
C ALA A 172 -20.00 -1.73 18.20
N ALA A 173 -18.97 -1.10 18.78
CA ALA A 173 -18.74 -1.09 20.22
C ALA A 173 -19.77 -0.23 20.96
N LEU A 174 -20.14 0.93 20.42
CA LEU A 174 -21.21 1.79 20.95
C LEU A 174 -22.56 1.07 20.95
N LEU A 175 -22.91 0.36 19.87
CA LEU A 175 -24.12 -0.47 19.80
C LEU A 175 -24.12 -1.61 20.82
N ARG A 176 -22.96 -2.23 21.10
CA ARG A 176 -22.81 -3.25 22.15
C ARG A 176 -22.88 -2.67 23.56
N GLN A 177 -22.54 -1.39 23.73
CA GLN A 177 -22.60 -0.72 25.03
C GLN A 177 -24.02 -0.21 25.32
N SER A 178 -24.74 0.29 24.32
CA SER A 178 -26.13 0.73 24.46
C SER A 178 -27.09 -0.42 24.77
N THR A 179 -26.76 -1.64 24.35
CA THR A 179 -27.54 -2.86 24.61
C THR A 179 -27.25 -3.50 25.97
N LYS A 180 -26.19 -3.06 26.68
CA LYS A 180 -25.88 -3.56 28.02
C LYS A 180 -26.66 -2.77 29.08
N PRO A 181 -27.34 -3.43 30.03
CA PRO A 181 -27.95 -2.73 31.15
C PRO A 181 -26.86 -2.03 31.97
N PRO A 182 -27.17 -0.87 32.59
CA PRO A 182 -26.20 -0.14 33.38
C PRO A 182 -25.63 -1.05 34.48
N PRO A 183 -24.31 -1.05 34.71
CA PRO A 183 -23.69 -1.93 35.68
C PRO A 183 -24.30 -1.65 37.06
N ARG A 184 -24.97 -2.65 37.62
CA ARG A 184 -25.52 -2.56 38.97
C ARG A 184 -24.35 -2.74 39.94
N PRO A 185 -24.07 -1.76 40.82
CA PRO A 185 -23.05 -1.94 41.84
C PRO A 185 -23.40 -3.14 42.71
N SER A 186 -22.37 -3.81 43.24
CA SER A 186 -22.55 -4.99 44.08
C SER A 186 -23.43 -4.67 45.31
N PRO A 187 -24.12 -5.68 45.89
CA PRO A 187 -25.00 -5.46 47.04
C PRO A 187 -24.33 -4.76 48.24
N ASN A 188 -23.01 -4.92 48.38
CA ASN A 188 -22.21 -4.34 49.47
C ASN A 188 -21.54 -2.99 49.11
N HIS A 189 -21.97 -2.33 48.04
CA HIS A 189 -21.37 -1.06 47.63
C HIS A 189 -21.75 0.08 48.61
N PRO A 190 -20.80 0.92 49.06
CA PRO A 190 -21.03 1.94 50.10
C PRO A 190 -22.21 2.88 49.81
N TRP A 191 -22.40 3.27 48.54
CA TRP A 191 -23.54 4.09 48.08
C TRP A 191 -24.94 3.47 48.29
N ARG A 192 -25.06 2.18 48.64
CA ARG A 192 -26.33 1.53 49.02
C ARG A 192 -26.55 1.46 50.53
N GLN A 193 -25.50 1.66 51.34
CA GLN A 193 -25.54 1.42 52.79
C GLN A 193 -26.02 2.63 53.60
N ASP A 194 -26.10 3.82 53.00
CA ASP A 194 -26.45 5.07 53.70
C ASP A 194 -27.95 5.39 53.68
N ARG A 195 -28.77 4.49 54.25
CA ARG A 195 -30.20 4.79 54.50
C ARG A 195 -30.67 4.66 55.95
N HIS A 196 -29.80 4.28 56.89
CA HIS A 196 -30.19 4.20 58.29
C HIS A 196 -29.04 4.63 59.22
N ASN A 197 -28.95 5.92 59.54
CA ASN A 197 -28.50 6.34 60.86
C ASN A 197 -29.06 7.72 61.25
N VAL A 198 -30.31 7.72 61.69
CA VAL A 198 -30.86 8.79 62.53
C VAL A 198 -30.47 8.42 63.96
N LEU A 199 -29.45 9.04 64.56
CA LEU A 199 -29.32 9.11 66.02
C LEU A 199 -28.58 10.38 66.48
N THR A 200 -29.38 11.26 67.09
CA THR A 200 -29.13 11.97 68.35
C THR A 200 -27.98 12.97 68.46
N CYS A 201 -28.32 14.27 68.46
CA CYS A 201 -27.52 15.35 69.04
C CYS A 201 -27.58 15.30 70.59
N PRO A 202 -26.46 15.28 71.32
CA PRO A 202 -26.47 15.49 72.76
C PRO A 202 -26.48 16.99 73.08
N ASN A 203 -27.37 17.36 73.99
CA ASN A 203 -27.58 18.71 74.52
C ASN A 203 -26.45 19.07 75.50
N SER A 204 -25.67 20.13 75.26
CA SER A 204 -24.77 20.71 76.28
C SER A 204 -24.82 22.24 76.29
N ARG A 205 -25.68 22.75 77.17
CA ARG A 205 -25.59 23.96 78.02
C ARG A 205 -24.95 25.24 77.44
N PHE A 206 -25.82 26.20 77.14
CA PHE A 206 -25.58 27.63 77.32
C PHE A 206 -25.17 27.93 78.77
N VAL A 207 -24.05 28.64 78.94
CA VAL A 207 -23.73 29.42 80.15
C VAL A 207 -23.89 30.87 79.75
N GLY A 208 -24.86 31.57 80.36
CA GLY A 208 -25.00 33.01 80.26
C GLY A 208 -24.08 33.73 81.25
N TYR A 209 -23.54 34.87 80.84
CA TYR A 209 -23.19 35.96 81.74
C TYR A 209 -23.75 37.26 81.16
N VAL A 210 -24.29 38.05 82.09
CA VAL A 210 -24.67 39.46 81.98
C VAL A 210 -23.45 40.31 81.64
#